data_AF-A0A846SF47-F1
#
_entry.id   AF-A0A846SF47-F1
#
_cell.length_a   1.000
_cell.length_b   1.000
_cell.length_c   1.000
_cell.angle_alpha   90.00
_cell.angle_beta   90.00
_cell.angle_gamma   90.00
#
_symmetry.space_group_name_H-M   'P 1'
#
loop_
_entity.id
_entity.type
_entity.pdbx_description
1 polymer ?
#
loop_
_entity_poly.entity_id
_entity_poly.type
_entity_poly.pdbx_seq_one_letter_code
_entity_poly.pdbx_strand_id
1 'polypeptide(L)' 'MSTAKVSLSLSESDLAFLDAQALEGGYPSRSAVVHAAVRLLRESRLADAYAEAYAEGYDDEWDAAASDGLATA' A
#
# COMPACT_ATOMS: atom_id res chain seq x y z
N MET A 1 -12.73 -9.61 11.60
CA MET A 1 -12.99 -8.31 10.96
C MET A 1 -14.36 -8.37 10.30
N SER A 2 -15.20 -7.37 10.51
CA SER A 2 -16.53 -7.31 9.87
C SER A 2 -16.39 -6.85 8.43
N THR A 3 -17.15 -7.46 7.52
CA THR A 3 -17.21 -7.04 6.11
C THR A 3 -18.57 -6.41 5.84
N ALA A 4 -18.61 -5.40 4.96
CA ALA A 4 -19.84 -4.76 4.52
C ALA A 4 -19.87 -4.71 3.00
N LYS A 5 -21.03 -5.05 2.40
CA LYS A 5 -21.25 -4.89 0.96
C LYS A 5 -21.78 -3.47 0.72
N VAL A 6 -21.20 -2.81 -0.26
CA VAL A 6 -21.58 -1.46 -0.68
C VAL A 6 -22.00 -1.49 -2.15
N SER A 7 -22.97 -0.65 -2.51
CA SER A 7 -23.33 -0.38 -3.91
C SER A 7 -22.67 0.94 -4.32
N LEU A 8 -21.97 0.95 -5.44
CA LEU A 8 -21.21 2.10 -5.94
C LEU A 8 -21.69 2.45 -7.34
N SER A 9 -21.86 3.74 -7.60
CA SER A 9 -22.01 4.26 -8.96
C SER A 9 -20.64 4.74 -9.42
N LEU A 10 -20.14 4.16 -10.51
CA LEU A 10 -18.84 4.45 -11.10
C LEU A 10 -19.02 4.76 -12.58
N SER A 11 -18.13 5.57 -13.14
CA SER A 11 -18.08 5.75 -14.59
C SER A 11 -17.69 4.45 -15.28
N GLU A 12 -18.03 4.30 -16.56
CA GLU A 12 -17.59 3.14 -17.35
C GLU A 12 -16.06 3.05 -17.43
N SER A 13 -15.38 4.20 -17.50
CA SER A 13 -13.91 4.26 -17.49
C SER A 13 -13.31 3.78 -16.18
N ASP A 14 -13.90 4.13 -15.03
CA ASP A 14 -13.40 3.66 -13.73
C ASP A 14 -13.61 2.16 -13.57
N LEU A 15 -14.74 1.63 -14.05
CA LEU A 15 -14.99 0.19 -14.07
C LEU A 15 -13.99 -0.55 -14.96
N ALA A 16 -13.73 -0.05 -16.16
CA ALA A 16 -12.74 -0.63 -17.07
C ALA A 16 -11.33 -0.61 -16.47
N PHE A 17 -10.97 0.46 -15.76
CA PHE A 17 -9.71 0.53 -15.04
C PHE A 17 -9.61 -0.55 -13.94
N LEU A 18 -10.65 -0.71 -13.11
CA LEU A 18 -10.67 -1.75 -12.07
C LEU A 18 -10.58 -3.16 -12.66
N ASP A 19 -11.16 -3.39 -13.84
CA ASP A 19 -11.06 -4.68 -14.55
C ASP A 19 -9.65 -4.96 -15.06
N ALA A 20 -9.02 -3.97 -15.70
CA ALA A 20 -7.64 -4.09 -16.16
C ALA A 20 -6.69 -4.38 -14.97
N GLN A 21 -6.86 -3.66 -13.86
CA GLN A 21 -6.08 -3.89 -12.65
C GLN A 21 -6.32 -5.28 -12.04
N ALA A 22 -7.54 -5.80 -12.10
CA ALA A 22 -7.82 -7.16 -11.63
C ALA A 22 -7.05 -8.21 -12.44
N LEU A 23 -6.97 -8.03 -13.76
CA LEU A 23 -6.27 -8.93 -14.67
C LEU A 23 -4.74 -8.80 -14.54
N GLU A 24 -4.22 -7.58 -14.62
CA GLU A 24 -2.79 -7.28 -14.62
C GLU A 24 -2.15 -7.49 -13.25
N GLY A 25 -2.83 -7.07 -12.18
CA GLY A 25 -2.35 -7.19 -10.81
C GLY A 25 -2.59 -8.56 -10.17
N GLY A 26 -3.23 -9.49 -10.88
CA GLY A 26 -3.54 -10.83 -10.37
C GLY A 26 -4.53 -10.84 -9.21
N TYR A 27 -5.43 -9.85 -9.14
CA TYR A 27 -6.41 -9.79 -8.06
C TYR A 27 -7.58 -10.73 -8.32
N PRO A 28 -8.10 -11.41 -7.28
CA PRO A 28 -9.17 -12.41 -7.44
C PRO A 28 -10.54 -11.79 -7.75
N SER A 29 -10.70 -10.46 -7.62
CA SER A 29 -11.97 -9.77 -7.91
C SER A 29 -11.81 -8.24 -7.96
N ARG A 30 -12.80 -7.55 -8.53
CA ARG A 30 -12.94 -6.07 -8.42
C ARG A 30 -12.91 -5.59 -6.97
N SER A 31 -13.53 -6.31 -6.05
CA SER A 31 -13.52 -5.95 -4.62
C SER A 31 -12.11 -5.98 -4.02
N ALA A 32 -11.24 -6.91 -4.48
CA ALA A 32 -9.85 -6.95 -4.05
C ALA A 32 -9.05 -5.76 -4.59
N VAL A 33 -9.30 -5.34 -5.83
CA VAL A 33 -8.71 -4.11 -6.40
C VAL A 33 -9.18 -2.87 -5.62
N VAL A 34 -10.47 -2.76 -5.33
CA VAL A 34 -11.02 -1.65 -4.53
C VAL A 34 -10.40 -1.63 -3.13
N HIS A 35 -10.21 -2.80 -2.51
CA HIS A 35 -9.56 -2.89 -1.20
C HIS A 35 -8.09 -2.45 -1.26
N ALA A 36 -7.37 -2.80 -2.33
CA ALA A 36 -6.01 -2.33 -2.58
C ALA A 36 -5.97 -0.80 -2.79
N ALA A 37 -6.91 -0.24 -3.54
CA ALA A 37 -7.04 1.20 -3.75
C ALA A 37 -7.31 1.95 -2.44
N VAL A 38 -8.18 1.42 -1.56
CA VAL A 38 -8.43 1.98 -0.22
C VAL A 38 -7.16 1.96 0.63
N ARG A 39 -6.36 0.89 0.56
CA ARG A 39 -5.07 0.82 1.25
C ARG A 39 -4.12 1.89 0.72
N LEU A 40 -3.98 2.01 -0.59
CA LEU A 40 -3.14 3.02 -1.23
C LEU A 40 -3.56 4.45 -0.83
N LEU A 41 -4.86 4.72 -0.75
CA LEU A 41 -5.37 6.02 -0.30
C LEU A 41 -5.06 6.32 1.18
N ARG A 42 -4.95 5.29 2.03
CA ARG A 42 -4.50 5.48 3.41
C ARG A 42 -3.00 5.77 3.45
N GLU A 43 -2.22 5.01 2.69
CA GLU A 43 -0.77 5.16 2.60
C GLU A 43 -0.36 6.50 1.99
N SER A 44 -1.10 7.00 1.00
CA SER A 44 -0.82 8.31 0.38
C SER A 44 -0.92 9.48 1.36
N ARG A 45 -1.64 9.31 2.49
CA ARG A 45 -1.73 10.31 3.56
C ARG A 45 -0.58 10.23 4.55
N LEU A 46 0.22 9.16 4.49
CA LEU A 46 1.38 8.98 5.36
C LEU A 46 2.64 9.58 4.76
N ALA A 47 2.65 9.94 3.47
CA ALA A 47 3.84 10.45 2.79
C ALA A 47 4.44 11.68 3.50
N ASP A 48 3.60 12.65 3.85
CA ASP A 48 4.06 13.86 4.57
C ASP A 48 4.56 13.52 5.98
N ALA A 49 3.88 12.62 6.68
CA ALA A 49 4.30 12.18 8.02
C ALA A 49 5.63 11.41 7.99
N TYR A 50 5.87 10.58 6.98
CA TYR A 50 7.16 9.94 6.76
C TYR A 50 8.24 10.97 6.42
N ALA A 51 7.94 11.94 5.56
CA ALA A 51 8.89 12.99 5.21
C ALA A 51 9.29 13.83 6.44
N GLU A 52 8.33 14.17 7.29
CA GLU A 52 8.57 14.85 8.57
C GLU A 52 9.45 13.99 9.49
N ALA A 53 9.11 12.72 9.67
CA ALA A 53 9.89 11.80 10.51
C ALA A 53 11.34 11.62 10.00
N TYR A 54 11.55 11.51 8.69
CA TYR A 54 12.90 11.44 8.12
C TYR A 54 13.68 12.76 8.29
N ALA A 55 12.99 13.90 8.31
CA ALA A 55 13.62 15.20 8.53
C ALA A 55 14.08 15.42 9.98
N GLU A 56 13.54 14.68 10.96
CA GLU A 56 14.01 14.70 12.35
C GLU A 56 15.46 14.19 12.49
N GLY A 57 15.94 13.45 11.49
CA GLY A 57 17.30 12.95 11.41
C GLY A 57 17.42 11.46 11.65
N TYR A 58 18.53 10.89 11.19
CA TYR A 58 18.90 9.50 11.41
C TYR A 58 19.99 9.43 12.48
N ASP A 59 19.93 8.40 13.32
CA ASP A 59 20.97 8.11 14.29
C ASP A 59 21.92 7.07 13.70
N ASP A 60 23.11 7.53 13.31
CA ASP A 60 24.16 6.73 12.67
C ASP A 60 24.60 5.53 13.53
N GLU A 61 24.32 5.51 14.84
CA GLU A 61 24.60 4.35 15.70
C GLU A 61 23.83 3.09 15.26
N TRP A 62 22.68 3.26 14.59
CA TRP A 62 21.89 2.14 14.06
C TRP A 62 22.55 1.40 12.89
N ASP A 63 23.49 2.02 12.18
CA ASP A 63 24.20 1.38 11.06
C ASP A 63 25.00 0.14 11.53
N ALA A 64 25.46 0.15 12.79
CA ALA A 64 26.24 -0.96 13.35
C ALA A 64 25.45 -2.28 13.40
N ALA A 65 24.11 -2.21 13.55
CA ALA A 65 23.25 -3.38 13.61
C ALA A 65 22.83 -3.91 12.23
N ALA A 66 23.15 -3.18 11.14
CA ALA A 66 22.66 -3.52 9.80
C ALA A 66 23.16 -4.88 9.27
N SER A 67 24.31 -5.36 9.79
CA SER A 67 24.91 -6.65 9.39
C SER A 67 24.61 -7.81 10.33
N ASP A 68 23.87 -7.59 11.41
CA ASP A 68 23.64 -8.61 12.43
C ASP A 68 22.90 -9.83 11.85
N GLY A 69 23.42 -11.03 12.11
CA GLY A 69 22.81 -12.30 11.68
C GLY A 69 22.97 -12.63 10.18
N LEU A 70 23.66 -11.80 9.39
CA LEU A 70 23.91 -12.05 7.97
C LEU A 70 25.14 -12.95 7.71
N ALA A 71 25.97 -13.20 8.72
CA ALA A 71 27.07 -14.16 8.60
C ALA A 71 26.50 -15.58 8.44
N THR A 72 26.75 -16.19 7.28
CA THR A 72 26.48 -17.63 7.07
C THR A 72 27.49 -18.45 7.87
N ALA A 73 27.01 -19.49 8.56
CA ALA A 73 27.84 -20.45 9.28
C ALA A 73 28.77 -21.27 8.36
#